data_AF-A0A522G9F3-F1
#
_entry.id   AF-A0A522G9F3-F1
#
_cell.length_a   1.000
_cell.length_b   1.000
_cell.length_c   1.000
_cell.angle_alpha   90.00
_cell.angle_beta   90.00
_cell.angle_gamma   90.00
#
_symmetry.space_group_name_H-M   'P 1'
#
loop_
_entity.id
_entity.type
_entity.pdbx_description
1 polymer ?
#
loop_
_entity_poly.entity_id
_entity_poly.type
_entity_poly.pdbx_seq_one_letter_code
_entity_poly.pdbx_strand_id
1 'polypeptide(L)'
;MSIHMVEKALFDIAANTQNVRAYRGGPVDYLKAYRLEADEVGMIEQMDVREMINRGVNPMLVMRVFSAIEGREKMPEYMRRLRED
;
A
#
# COMPACT_ATOMS: atom_id res chain seq x y z
N MET A 1 6.65 -0.98 15.33
CA MET A 1 6.58 -1.41 13.92
C MET A 1 6.33 -2.90 13.78
N SER A 2 5.17 -3.29 13.22
CA SER A 2 4.86 -4.69 12.91
C SER A 2 4.60 -4.80 11.42
N ILE A 3 5.61 -5.26 10.68
CA ILE A 3 5.53 -5.48 9.23
C ILE A 3 4.30 -6.31 8.84
N HIS A 4 3.90 -7.21 9.73
CA HIS A 4 2.73 -8.06 9.57
C HIS A 4 1.41 -7.27 9.46
N MET A 5 1.24 -6.18 10.22
CA MET A 5 0.01 -5.36 10.13
C MET A 5 -0.02 -4.56 8.82
N VAL A 6 1.13 -4.05 8.38
CA VAL A 6 1.26 -3.39 7.07
C VAL A 6 0.91 -4.37 5.95
N GLU A 7 1.52 -5.55 5.93
CA GLU A 7 1.24 -6.58 4.93
C GLU A 7 -0.24 -7.01 4.94
N LYS A 8 -0.84 -7.16 6.12
CA LYS A 8 -2.26 -7.48 6.24
C LYS A 8 -3.14 -6.39 5.61
N ALA A 9 -2.88 -5.11 5.91
CA ALA A 9 -3.62 -4.00 5.33
C ALA A 9 -3.51 -3.98 3.80
N LEU A 10 -2.29 -4.12 3.26
CA LEU A 10 -2.06 -4.15 1.81
C LEU A 10 -2.75 -5.35 1.14
N PHE A 11 -2.72 -6.52 1.78
CA PHE A 11 -3.39 -7.72 1.29
C PHE A 11 -4.89 -7.52 1.20
N ASP A 12 -5.50 -6.99 2.26
CA ASP A 12 -6.95 -6.74 2.32
C ASP A 12 -7.38 -5.69 1.29
N ILE A 13 -6.61 -4.61 1.13
CA ILE A 13 -6.89 -3.61 0.08
C ILE A 13 -6.88 -4.27 -1.30
N ALA A 14 -5.89 -5.12 -1.59
CA ALA A 14 -5.75 -5.81 -2.87
C ALA A 14 -6.65 -7.06 -3.04
N ALA A 15 -7.47 -7.40 -2.04
CA ALA A 15 -8.28 -8.61 -2.05
C ALA A 15 -9.48 -8.50 -3.00
N ASN A 16 -10.13 -7.32 -3.08
CA ASN A 16 -11.30 -7.10 -3.93
C ASN A 16 -11.52 -5.62 -4.26
N THR A 17 -12.39 -5.34 -5.23
CA THR A 17 -12.68 -3.98 -5.73
C THR A 17 -13.43 -3.11 -4.73
N GLN A 18 -14.17 -3.69 -3.79
CA GLN A 18 -14.87 -2.95 -2.74
C GLN A 18 -13.86 -2.33 -1.76
N ASN A 19 -12.83 -3.10 -1.36
CA ASN A 19 -11.77 -2.62 -0.47
C ASN A 19 -10.92 -1.54 -1.15
N VAL A 20 -10.59 -1.70 -2.43
CA VAL A 20 -9.92 -0.64 -3.21
C VAL A 20 -10.75 0.65 -3.22
N ARG A 21 -12.07 0.56 -3.42
CA ARG A 21 -12.97 1.73 -3.40
C ARG A 21 -13.04 2.37 -2.02
N ALA A 22 -13.15 1.56 -0.96
CA ALA A 22 -13.19 2.06 0.41
C ALA A 22 -11.88 2.78 0.78
N TYR A 23 -10.73 2.17 0.47
CA TYR A 23 -9.42 2.79 0.63
C TYR A 23 -9.33 4.11 -0.16
N ARG A 24 -9.67 4.13 -1.45
CA ARG A 24 -9.64 5.36 -2.27
C ARG A 24 -10.60 6.45 -1.76
N GLY A 25 -11.71 6.06 -1.10
CA GLY A 25 -12.69 7.00 -0.53
C GLY A 25 -12.25 7.66 0.77
N GLY A 26 -11.23 7.13 1.43
CA GLY A 26 -10.68 7.66 2.68
C GLY A 26 -9.58 6.75 3.23
N PRO A 27 -8.33 6.87 2.76
CA PRO A 27 -7.24 5.97 3.12
C PRO A 27 -7.01 5.90 4.63
N VAL A 28 -6.95 7.06 5.30
CA VAL A 28 -6.73 7.15 6.75
C VAL A 28 -7.86 6.49 7.52
N ASP A 29 -9.13 6.72 7.12
CA ASP A 29 -10.28 6.13 7.79
C ASP A 29 -10.37 4.62 7.60
N TYR A 30 -10.06 4.13 6.40
CA TYR A 30 -9.94 2.70 6.12
C TYR A 30 -8.87 2.04 7.00
N LEU A 31 -7.72 2.71 7.14
CA LEU A 31 -6.58 2.18 7.88
C LEU A 31 -6.77 2.17 9.41
N LYS A 32 -7.76 2.89 9.97
CA LYS A 32 -8.12 2.84 11.40
C LYS A 32 -8.54 1.45 11.88
N ALA A 33 -8.94 0.56 10.97
CA ALA A 33 -9.25 -0.83 11.28
C ALA A 33 -8.01 -1.68 11.63
N TYR A 34 -6.81 -1.16 11.38
CA TYR A 34 -5.54 -1.83 11.58
C TYR A 34 -4.76 -1.18 12.72
N ARG A 35 -3.99 -2.00 13.45
CA ARG A 35 -3.08 -1.50 14.50
C ARG A 35 -1.77 -1.02 13.87
N LEU A 36 -1.86 0.10 13.15
CA LEU A 36 -0.74 0.77 12.48
C LEU A 36 -0.27 1.98 13.28
N GLU A 37 1.03 2.22 13.25
CA GLU A 37 1.65 3.46 13.72
C GLU A 37 1.42 4.60 12.72
N ALA A 38 1.56 5.86 13.16
CA ALA A 38 1.22 7.02 12.34
C ALA A 38 2.07 7.13 11.06
N ASP A 39 3.34 6.74 11.14
CA ASP A 39 4.25 6.66 10.01
C ASP A 39 3.90 5.52 9.06
N GLU A 40 3.46 4.36 9.58
CA GLU A 40 2.95 3.25 8.75
C GLU A 40 1.67 3.65 8.00
N VAL A 41 0.76 4.39 8.65
CA VAL A 41 -0.44 4.95 7.98
C VAL A 41 -0.03 5.91 6.87
N GLY A 42 0.88 6.86 7.16
CA GLY A 42 1.36 7.83 6.19
C GLY A 42 2.03 7.17 4.98
N MET A 43 2.86 6.15 5.21
CA MET A 43 3.51 5.36 4.16
C MET A 43 2.48 4.69 3.23
N ILE A 44 1.42 4.08 3.79
CA ILE A 44 0.37 3.43 3.00
C ILE A 44 -0.51 4.46 2.30
N GLU A 45 -0.86 5.56 2.96
CA GLU A 45 -1.66 6.65 2.38
C GLU A 45 -0.95 7.30 1.17
N GLN A 46 0.34 7.55 1.29
CA GLN A 46 1.15 8.17 0.22
C GLN A 46 1.52 7.18 -0.88
N MET A 47 1.19 5.89 -0.71
CA MET A 47 1.60 4.81 -1.60
C MET A 47 3.12 4.85 -1.85
N ASP A 48 3.89 4.99 -0.77
CA ASP A 48 5.36 4.98 -0.81
C ASP A 48 5.87 3.55 -0.94
N VAL A 49 5.85 3.07 -2.18
CA VAL A 49 6.23 1.69 -2.52
C VAL A 49 7.68 1.38 -2.20
N ARG A 50 8.56 2.39 -2.20
CA ARG A 50 9.98 2.23 -1.89
C ARG A 50 10.15 2.03 -0.39
N GLU A 51 9.56 2.90 0.41
CA GLU A 51 9.64 2.80 1.86
C GLU A 51 9.01 1.49 2.37
N MET A 52 7.89 1.05 1.79
CA MET A 52 7.31 -0.27 2.10
C MET A 52 8.33 -1.39 1.89
N ILE A 53 9.01 -1.41 0.74
CA ILE A 53 10.00 -2.44 0.42
C ILE A 53 11.24 -2.32 1.32
N ASN A 54 11.71 -1.11 1.59
CA ASN A 54 12.85 -0.85 2.50
C ASN A 54 12.56 -1.34 3.92
N ARG A 55 11.32 -1.22 4.39
CA ARG A 55 10.87 -1.74 5.69
C ARG A 55 10.63 -3.25 5.70
N GLY A 56 10.84 -3.93 4.57
CA GLY A 56 10.76 -5.37 4.45
C GLY A 56 9.38 -5.91 4.07
N VAL A 57 8.46 -5.07 3.57
CA VAL A 57 7.18 -5.55 3.02
C VAL A 57 7.47 -6.37 1.77
N ASN A 58 6.79 -7.50 1.61
CA ASN A 58 6.92 -8.32 0.41
C ASN A 58 6.75 -7.51 -0.90
N PRO A 59 7.77 -7.42 -1.79
CA PRO A 59 7.69 -6.60 -3.00
C PRO A 59 6.56 -6.98 -3.96
N MET A 60 6.20 -8.27 -4.04
CA MET A 60 5.08 -8.71 -4.87
C MET A 60 3.74 -8.22 -4.32
N LEU A 61 3.61 -8.14 -2.99
CA LEU A 61 2.42 -7.58 -2.36
C LEU A 61 2.29 -6.08 -2.64
N VAL A 62 3.39 -5.33 -2.53
CA VAL A 62 3.43 -3.89 -2.86
C VAL A 62 3.09 -3.66 -4.33
N MET A 63 3.63 -4.47 -5.24
CA MET A 63 3.28 -4.39 -6.67
C MET A 63 1.81 -4.73 -6.92
N ARG A 64 1.28 -5.74 -6.24
CA ARG A 64 -0.12 -6.17 -6.36
C ARG A 64 -1.08 -5.07 -5.90
N VAL A 65 -0.84 -4.50 -4.73
CA VAL A 65 -1.72 -3.46 -4.16
C VAL A 65 -1.64 -2.17 -4.98
N PHE A 66 -0.44 -1.78 -5.43
CA PHE A 66 -0.29 -0.67 -6.38
C PHE A 66 -1.08 -0.93 -7.66
N SER A 67 -0.96 -2.11 -8.26
CA SER A 67 -1.71 -2.44 -9.49
C SER A 67 -3.23 -2.43 -9.29
N ALA A 68 -3.69 -2.82 -8.09
CA ALA A 68 -5.11 -2.81 -7.75
C ALA A 68 -5.64 -1.38 -7.55
N ILE A 69 -4.83 -0.48 -6.98
CA ILE A 69 -5.21 0.90 -6.65
C ILE A 69 -4.95 1.86 -7.80
N GLU A 70 -3.90 1.71 -8.59
CA GLU A 70 -3.52 2.67 -9.64
C GLU A 70 -3.82 2.14 -11.04
N GLY A 71 -4.01 0.82 -11.18
CA GLY A 71 -4.16 0.15 -12.47
C GLY A 71 -2.84 -0.45 -12.98
N ARG A 72 -2.96 -1.46 -13.86
CA ARG A 72 -1.78 -2.14 -14.44
C ARG A 72 -1.05 -1.29 -15.46
N GLU A 73 -1.73 -0.33 -16.07
CA GLU A 73 -1.18 0.67 -16.98
C GLU A 73 -0.17 1.60 -16.28
N LYS A 74 -0.23 1.70 -14.95
CA LYS A 74 0.67 2.51 -14.12
C LYS A 74 1.94 1.79 -13.67
N MET A 75 2.21 0.58 -14.16
CA MET A 75 3.46 -0.15 -13.84
C MET A 75 4.76 0.61 -14.17
N PRO A 76 4.87 1.41 -15.24
CA PRO A 76 6.04 2.26 -15.44
C PRO A 76 6.24 3.28 -14.32
N GLU A 77 5.15 3.80 -13.73
CA GLU A 77 5.18 4.73 -12.61
C GLU A 77 5.61 4.03 -11.31
N TYR A 78 5.11 2.81 -11.05
CA TYR A 78 5.61 1.97 -9.95
C TYR A 78 7.14 1.81 -10.01
N MET A 79 7.65 1.45 -11.20
CA MET A 79 9.09 1.27 -11.41
C MET A 79 9.88 2.58 -11.25
N ARG A 80 9.28 3.73 -11.55
CA ARG A 80 9.88 5.05 -11.30
C ARG A 80 9.97 5.34 -9.80
N ARG A 81 8.86 5.20 -9.07
CA ARG A 81 8.81 5.44 -7.61
C ARG A 81 9.75 4.52 -6.82
N LEU A 82 9.97 3.30 -7.31
CA LEU A 82 10.94 2.38 -6.69
C LEU A 82 12.40 2.82 -6.86
N ARG A 83 12.70 3.62 -7.88
CA ARG A 83 14.06 4.07 -8.23
C ARG A 83 14.38 5.51 -7.81
N GLU A 84 13.38 6.31 -7.44
CA GLU A 84 13.59 7.71 -7.03
C GLU A 84 14.23 7.76 -5.63
N ASP A 85 15.30 8.54 -5.50
CA ASP A 85 16.13 8.73 -4.30
C ASP A 85 15.56 9.74 -3.31
#